data_AF-A0A7T7HFQ9-F1
#
_entry.id   AF-A0A7T7HFQ9-F1
#
_cell.length_a   1.000
_cell.length_b   1.000
_cell.length_c   1.000
_cell.angle_alpha   90.00
_cell.angle_beta   90.00
_cell.angle_gamma   90.00
#
_symmetry.space_group_name_H-M   'P 1'
#
loop_
_entity.id
_entity.type
_entity.pdbx_description
1 polymer ?
#
loop_
_entity_poly.entity_id
_entity_poly.type
_entity_poly.pdbx_seq_one_letter_code
_entity_poly.pdbx_strand_id
1 'polypeptide(L)'
;MAGTPMLSINDNSISIIGKSGVAVMINDKILNLSGTDLINYLKSLRSDDISKIEIITTPPAKYEAQGNSGMLNIILKKNVKLGWSGTLSSSYVQTTYSGNANNITLNYNSNKITSSLRLRQYDRPSKALEFIDIIGGNSILSSDNRKDMFKGIGANLSFDYKLNQKSNVGVVYDIGKSHINMDIDNQSIYKTNNVKDSTLTTFSHQKKPIKTHSLYGYYDYKIDSSGKKLSIGVNYFSI
;
A
#
# COMPACT_ATOMS: atom_id res chain seq x y z
N MET A 1 -19.97 12.70 10.86
CA MET A 1 -20.56 11.38 10.58
C MET A 1 -20.59 10.61 11.89
N ALA A 2 -21.77 10.44 12.48
CA ALA A 2 -22.00 9.52 13.59
C ALA A 2 -23.00 8.49 13.07
N GLY A 3 -22.68 7.20 13.08
CA GLY A 3 -23.62 6.19 12.57
C GLY A 3 -23.10 4.78 12.28
N THR A 4 -21.94 4.37 12.79
CA THR A 4 -21.54 2.95 12.73
C THR A 4 -20.90 2.53 14.05
N PRO A 5 -21.65 1.89 14.97
CA PRO A 5 -21.18 1.60 16.33
C PRO A 5 -20.01 0.61 16.44
N MET A 6 -19.49 0.09 15.32
CA MET A 6 -18.34 -0.83 15.27
C MET A 6 -17.03 -0.21 14.75
N LEU A 7 -17.03 1.06 14.36
CA LEU A 7 -15.85 1.74 13.81
C LEU A 7 -15.29 2.74 14.83
N SER A 8 -13.99 2.61 15.13
CA SER A 8 -13.23 3.58 15.92
C SER A 8 -12.24 4.29 15.01
N ILE A 9 -12.30 5.62 15.01
CA ILE A 9 -11.45 6.51 14.23
C ILE A 9 -10.58 7.27 15.23
N ASN A 10 -9.28 7.01 15.19
CA ASN A 10 -8.27 7.85 15.85
C ASN A 10 -7.51 8.64 14.77
N ASP A 11 -6.85 9.74 15.13
CA ASP A 11 -6.21 10.67 14.18
C ASP A 11 -5.27 10.01 13.16
N ASN A 12 -4.72 8.83 13.50
CA ASN A 12 -3.78 8.08 12.65
C ASN A 12 -4.27 6.69 12.20
N SER A 13 -5.48 6.23 12.57
CA SER A 13 -5.93 4.89 12.18
C SER A 13 -7.46 4.71 12.20
N ILE A 14 -7.94 3.82 11.32
CA ILE A 14 -9.30 3.31 11.30
C ILE A 14 -9.25 1.87 11.78
N SER A 15 -10.02 1.56 12.82
CA SER A 15 -10.09 0.21 13.40
C SER A 15 -11.54 -0.25 13.52
N ILE A 16 -11.74 -1.57 13.40
CA ILE A 16 -12.99 -2.24 13.72
C ILE A 16 -12.80 -2.90 15.09
N ILE A 17 -13.78 -2.75 15.99
CA ILE A 17 -13.72 -3.35 17.34
C ILE A 17 -13.38 -4.85 17.22
N GLY A 18 -12.27 -5.27 17.83
CA GLY A 18 -11.80 -6.67 17.83
C GLY A 18 -10.90 -7.10 16.66
N LYS A 19 -10.49 -6.19 15.77
CA LYS A 19 -9.58 -6.46 14.64
C LYS A 19 -8.41 -5.48 14.62
N SER A 20 -7.20 -5.97 14.32
CA SER A 20 -5.95 -5.18 14.37
C SER A 20 -5.72 -4.31 13.13
N GLY A 21 -6.55 -4.43 12.10
CA GLY A 21 -6.47 -3.64 10.87
C GLY A 21 -7.77 -3.66 10.07
N VAL A 22 -7.91 -2.68 9.17
CA VAL A 22 -9.06 -2.57 8.25
C VAL A 22 -8.54 -2.39 6.83
N ALA A 23 -8.83 -3.34 5.95
CA ALA A 23 -8.61 -3.16 4.52
C ALA A 23 -9.80 -2.39 3.95
N VAL A 24 -9.54 -1.26 3.29
CA VAL A 24 -10.60 -0.44 2.69
C VAL A 24 -10.77 -0.83 1.23
N MET A 25 -12.01 -0.97 0.79
CA MET A 25 -12.40 -1.17 -0.58
C MET A 25 -13.28 0.00 -1.03
N ILE A 26 -13.18 0.34 -2.30
CA ILE A 26 -14.08 1.27 -2.98
C ILE A 26 -14.75 0.50 -4.11
N ASN A 27 -16.08 0.35 -4.05
CA ASN A 27 -16.85 -0.42 -5.04
C ASN A 27 -16.28 -1.83 -5.28
N ASP A 28 -16.09 -2.62 -4.23
CA ASP A 28 -15.52 -3.99 -4.25
C ASP A 28 -14.04 -4.10 -4.67
N LYS A 29 -13.34 -2.98 -4.90
CA LYS A 29 -11.92 -2.95 -5.26
C LYS A 29 -11.06 -2.53 -4.07
N ILE A 30 -10.05 -3.32 -3.73
CA ILE A 30 -9.11 -3.01 -2.65
C ILE A 30 -8.40 -1.69 -2.94
N LEU A 31 -8.47 -0.77 -1.98
CA LEU A 31 -7.76 0.49 -1.97
C LEU A 31 -6.40 0.26 -1.32
N ASN A 32 -5.34 0.27 -2.13
CA ASN A 32 -3.96 0.11 -1.65
C ASN A 32 -3.40 1.42 -1.08
N LEU A 33 -4.12 2.02 -0.11
CA LEU A 33 -3.67 3.18 0.66
C LEU A 33 -3.53 2.77 2.14
N SER A 34 -2.59 3.38 2.85
CA SER A 34 -2.36 3.09 4.28
C SER A 34 -2.11 4.38 5.06
N GLY A 35 -2.32 4.34 6.39
CA GLY A 35 -2.05 5.47 7.29
C GLY A 35 -2.73 6.77 6.86
N THR A 36 -1.97 7.86 6.84
CA THR A 36 -2.44 9.21 6.54
C THR A 36 -3.01 9.36 5.13
N ASP A 37 -2.48 8.64 4.13
CA ASP A 37 -2.96 8.71 2.74
C ASP A 37 -4.39 8.15 2.62
N LEU A 38 -4.65 7.05 3.34
CA LEU A 38 -5.99 6.47 3.43
C LEU A 38 -6.96 7.45 4.11
N ILE A 39 -6.54 8.07 5.22
CA ILE A 39 -7.36 9.04 5.96
C ILE A 39 -7.67 10.27 5.08
N ASN A 40 -6.68 10.82 4.38
CA ASN A 40 -6.86 11.97 3.51
C ASN A 40 -7.78 11.64 2.32
N TYR A 41 -7.62 10.45 1.73
CA TYR A 41 -8.52 9.97 0.68
C TYR A 41 -9.96 9.85 1.20
N LEU A 42 -10.15 9.22 2.36
CA LEU A 42 -11.48 9.06 2.96
C LEU A 42 -12.11 10.39 3.37
N LYS A 43 -11.31 11.35 3.87
CA LYS A 43 -11.75 12.72 4.16
C LYS A 43 -12.14 13.49 2.89
N SER A 44 -11.56 13.15 1.74
CA SER A 44 -11.92 13.75 0.45
C SER A 44 -13.26 13.24 -0.09
N LEU A 45 -13.75 12.08 0.40
CA LEU A 45 -15.06 11.57 0.03
C LEU A 45 -16.15 12.38 0.72
N ARG A 46 -17.02 13.01 -0.06
CA ARG A 46 -18.22 13.66 0.48
C ARG A 46 -19.21 12.58 0.92
N SER A 47 -19.89 12.79 2.05
CA SER A 47 -20.99 11.91 2.51
C SER A 47 -22.03 11.68 1.40
N ASP A 48 -22.28 12.71 0.59
CA ASP A 48 -23.25 12.68 -0.51
C ASP A 48 -22.83 11.72 -1.63
N ASP A 49 -21.53 11.48 -1.81
CA ASP A 49 -20.98 10.60 -2.84
C ASP A 49 -20.94 9.14 -2.37
N ILE A 50 -21.23 8.85 -1.10
CA ILE A 50 -21.26 7.50 -0.54
C ILE A 50 -22.69 6.96 -0.63
N SER A 51 -22.86 5.82 -1.31
CA SER A 51 -24.14 5.11 -1.42
C SER A 51 -24.39 4.25 -0.19
N LYS A 52 -23.40 3.45 0.21
CA LYS A 52 -23.44 2.61 1.42
C LYS A 52 -22.03 2.24 1.86
N ILE A 53 -21.88 1.95 3.14
CA ILE A 53 -20.65 1.42 3.72
C ILE A 53 -20.96 0.01 4.21
N GLU A 54 -20.24 -0.99 3.71
CA GLU A 54 -20.40 -2.38 4.13
C GLU A 54 -19.20 -2.79 4.98
N ILE A 55 -19.49 -3.36 6.14
CA ILE A 55 -18.47 -3.94 7.01
C ILE A 55 -18.49 -5.45 6.77
N ILE A 56 -17.38 -5.97 6.24
CA ILE A 56 -17.19 -7.40 5.98
C ILE A 56 -16.29 -7.93 7.09
N THR A 57 -16.92 -8.49 8.12
CA THR A 57 -16.25 -9.06 9.29
C THR A 57 -15.67 -10.46 9.03
N THR A 58 -16.25 -11.19 8.07
CA THR A 58 -15.77 -12.45 7.51
C THR A 58 -15.43 -12.25 6.03
N PRO A 59 -14.19 -11.86 5.69
CA PRO A 59 -13.78 -11.72 4.30
C PRO A 59 -14.01 -13.04 3.54
N PRO A 60 -14.52 -13.03 2.30
CA PRO A 60 -14.55 -14.23 1.47
C PRO A 60 -13.13 -14.78 1.30
N ALA A 61 -12.99 -16.11 1.16
CA ALA A 61 -11.71 -16.83 1.09
C ALA A 61 -10.64 -16.19 0.17
N LYS A 62 -11.04 -15.49 -0.91
CA LYS A 62 -10.14 -14.71 -1.78
C LYS A 62 -9.38 -13.56 -1.09
N TYR A 63 -9.79 -13.14 0.10
CA TYR A 63 -9.21 -12.02 0.86
C TYR A 63 -8.76 -12.41 2.29
N GLU A 64 -9.02 -13.65 2.75
CA GLU A 64 -8.65 -14.13 4.10
C GLU A 64 -7.12 -14.21 4.31
N ALA A 65 -6.32 -14.24 3.24
CA ALA A 65 -4.87 -14.39 3.31
C ALA A 65 -4.11 -13.22 3.97
N GLN A 66 -4.77 -12.09 4.27
CA GLN A 66 -4.14 -10.91 4.88
C GLN A 66 -4.25 -10.84 6.42
N GLY A 67 -4.76 -11.89 7.08
CA GLY A 67 -4.84 -11.96 8.54
C GLY A 67 -6.07 -11.27 9.14
N ASN A 68 -6.14 -11.23 10.48
CA ASN A 68 -7.30 -10.87 11.34
C ASN A 68 -7.80 -9.41 11.19
N SER A 69 -8.16 -9.02 9.96
CA SER A 69 -8.55 -7.69 9.53
C SER A 69 -9.98 -7.73 9.00
N GLY A 70 -10.84 -6.82 9.45
CA GLY A 70 -12.13 -6.61 8.81
C GLY A 70 -11.95 -5.86 7.49
N MET A 71 -12.82 -6.05 6.50
CA MET A 71 -12.82 -5.20 5.31
C MET A 71 -13.94 -4.19 5.36
N LEU A 72 -13.64 -2.95 4.98
CA LEU A 72 -14.60 -1.86 4.85
C LEU A 72 -14.82 -1.58 3.37
N ASN A 73 -16.00 -1.89 2.82
CA ASN A 73 -16.34 -1.56 1.45
C ASN A 73 -17.17 -0.28 1.40
N ILE A 74 -16.61 0.78 0.85
CA ILE A 74 -17.34 2.03 0.61
C ILE A 74 -17.86 1.96 -0.82
N ILE A 75 -19.17 1.75 -0.93
CA ILE A 75 -19.88 1.82 -2.22
C ILE A 75 -20.22 3.28 -2.45
N LEU A 76 -19.67 3.86 -3.50
CA LEU A 76 -19.98 5.23 -3.90
C LEU A 76 -21.32 5.26 -4.67
N LYS A 77 -22.10 6.34 -4.52
CA LYS A 77 -23.22 6.60 -5.42
C LYS A 77 -22.67 6.64 -6.83
N LYS A 78 -23.43 6.11 -7.80
CA LYS A 78 -23.12 6.26 -9.23
C LYS A 78 -23.28 7.72 -9.64
N ASN A 79 -22.42 8.59 -9.13
CA ASN A 79 -22.18 9.91 -9.68
C ASN A 79 -20.77 9.87 -10.26
N VAL A 80 -20.64 9.03 -11.27
CA VAL A 80 -19.47 8.97 -12.12
C VAL A 80 -19.48 10.30 -12.88
N LYS A 81 -18.77 11.33 -12.41
CA LYS A 81 -18.54 12.53 -13.21
C LYS A 81 -17.94 12.05 -14.53
N LEU A 82 -18.73 12.07 -15.60
CA LEU A 82 -18.30 11.68 -16.93
C LEU A 82 -17.18 12.62 -17.36
N GLY A 83 -16.21 12.08 -18.08
CA GLY A 83 -15.03 12.81 -18.53
C GLY A 83 -13.79 12.51 -17.70
N TRP A 84 -12.85 13.46 -17.74
CA TRP A 84 -11.54 13.32 -17.14
C TRP A 84 -11.52 13.90 -15.73
N SER A 85 -10.84 13.22 -14.82
CA SER A 85 -10.47 13.76 -13.52
C SER A 85 -9.01 13.42 -13.25
N GLY A 86 -8.35 14.22 -12.41
CA GLY A 86 -6.96 13.97 -12.09
C GLY A 86 -6.54 14.60 -10.79
N THR A 87 -5.41 14.13 -10.29
CA THR A 87 -4.80 14.64 -9.08
C THR A 87 -3.29 14.57 -9.25
N LEU A 88 -2.63 15.68 -8.97
CA LEU A 88 -1.19 15.75 -8.79
C LEU A 88 -0.93 15.97 -7.31
N SER A 89 -0.09 15.13 -6.73
CA SER A 89 0.34 15.23 -5.34
C SER A 89 1.85 15.17 -5.31
N SER A 90 2.45 16.13 -4.62
CA SER A 90 3.87 16.13 -4.29
C SER A 90 3.99 16.29 -2.80
N SER A 91 4.88 15.52 -2.19
CA SER A 91 5.14 15.55 -0.77
C SER A 91 6.64 15.66 -0.55
N TYR A 92 7.01 16.57 0.34
CA TYR A 92 8.32 16.62 0.95
C TYR A 92 8.26 15.81 2.24
N VAL A 93 9.23 14.91 2.44
CA VAL A 93 9.33 14.07 3.63
C VAL A 93 10.69 14.29 4.24
N GLN A 94 10.75 14.75 5.48
CA GLN A 94 11.98 14.85 6.24
C GLN A 94 12.05 13.70 7.23
N THR A 95 12.90 12.71 6.96
CA THR A 95 13.30 11.72 7.96
C THR A 95 14.57 12.24 8.65
N THR A 96 15.60 11.42 8.83
CA THR A 96 16.96 11.93 9.04
C THR A 96 17.48 12.71 7.84
N TYR A 97 17.11 12.30 6.62
CA TYR A 97 17.46 12.99 5.38
C TYR A 97 16.19 13.47 4.67
N SER A 98 16.34 14.48 3.83
CA SER A 98 15.24 14.96 3.00
C SER A 98 14.92 13.97 1.89
N GLY A 99 13.63 13.81 1.62
CA GLY A 99 13.09 12.94 0.59
C GLY A 99 11.80 13.50 0.02
N ASN A 100 11.26 12.82 -0.97
CA ASN A 100 10.04 13.21 -1.62
C ASN A 100 9.20 12.00 -2.06
N ALA A 101 7.91 12.23 -2.25
CA ALA A 101 7.06 11.31 -2.98
C ALA A 101 6.07 12.08 -3.85
N ASN A 102 6.01 11.70 -5.11
CA ASN A 102 5.19 12.32 -6.13
C ASN A 102 4.21 11.29 -6.69
N ASN A 103 2.96 11.70 -6.87
CA ASN A 103 1.91 10.86 -7.43
C ASN A 103 1.09 11.68 -8.42
N ILE A 104 0.90 11.14 -9.62
CA ILE A 104 -0.01 11.67 -10.63
C ILE A 104 -1.07 10.62 -10.86
N THR A 105 -2.33 10.99 -10.74
CA THR A 105 -3.48 10.14 -11.06
C THR A 105 -4.30 10.83 -12.14
N LEU A 106 -4.60 10.12 -13.21
CA LEU A 106 -5.53 10.53 -14.25
C LEU A 106 -6.58 9.45 -14.37
N ASN A 107 -7.86 9.82 -14.28
CA ASN A 107 -8.99 8.93 -14.47
C ASN A 107 -9.83 9.45 -15.63
N TYR A 108 -10.38 8.52 -16.40
CA TYR A 108 -11.38 8.79 -17.41
C TYR A 108 -12.57 7.89 -17.17
N ASN A 109 -13.75 8.50 -17.11
CA ASN A 109 -14.99 7.76 -16.94
C ASN A 109 -16.01 8.13 -18.01
N SER A 110 -16.58 7.12 -18.65
CA SER A 110 -17.71 7.23 -19.57
C SER A 110 -18.79 6.21 -19.20
N ASN A 111 -19.89 6.19 -19.95
CA ASN A 111 -20.98 5.23 -19.73
C ASN A 111 -20.55 3.76 -19.89
N LYS A 112 -19.51 3.49 -20.69
CA LYS A 112 -19.00 2.15 -20.97
C LYS A 112 -17.57 1.91 -20.53
N ILE A 113 -16.75 2.95 -20.42
CA ILE A 113 -15.32 2.83 -20.15
C ILE A 113 -15.02 3.50 -18.81
N THR A 114 -14.21 2.85 -17.99
CA THR A 114 -13.54 3.51 -16.87
C THR A 114 -12.06 3.17 -16.97
N SER A 115 -11.20 4.17 -16.95
CA SER A 115 -9.76 3.98 -17.07
C SER A 115 -9.04 4.82 -16.02
N SER A 116 -7.92 4.33 -15.50
CA SER A 116 -7.03 5.12 -14.65
C SER A 116 -5.56 4.85 -14.96
N LEU A 117 -4.78 5.91 -14.89
CA LEU A 117 -3.32 5.90 -14.90
C LEU A 117 -2.85 6.52 -13.59
N ARG A 118 -2.01 5.81 -12.83
CA ARG A 118 -1.32 6.34 -11.67
C ARG A 118 0.18 6.21 -11.85
N LEU A 119 0.89 7.33 -11.87
CA LEU A 119 2.35 7.37 -11.86
C LEU A 119 2.82 7.71 -10.45
N ARG A 120 3.77 6.95 -9.93
CA ARG A 120 4.32 7.10 -8.59
C ARG A 120 5.82 7.23 -8.70
N GLN A 121 6.40 8.18 -7.99
CA GLN A 121 7.84 8.27 -7.77
C GLN A 121 8.09 8.60 -6.31
N TYR A 122 9.14 8.03 -5.73
CA TYR A 122 9.58 8.38 -4.39
C TYR A 122 11.10 8.27 -4.27
N ASP A 123 11.65 9.09 -3.37
CA ASP A 123 13.01 8.97 -2.86
C ASP A 123 12.96 9.25 -1.35
N ARG A 124 13.29 8.25 -0.54
CA ARG A 124 13.14 8.25 0.91
C ARG A 124 14.42 7.73 1.55
N PRO A 125 15.49 8.53 1.58
CA PRO A 125 16.65 8.22 2.38
C PRO A 125 16.31 8.33 3.88
N SER A 126 16.92 7.50 4.71
CA SER A 126 16.80 7.53 6.16
C SER A 126 18.06 6.99 6.82
N LYS A 127 18.23 7.28 8.10
CA LYS A 127 19.33 6.75 8.90
C LYS A 127 18.75 5.84 9.98
N ALA A 128 19.38 4.70 10.18
CA ALA A 128 19.13 3.79 11.30
C ALA A 128 20.42 3.65 12.12
N LEU A 129 20.28 3.66 13.44
CA LEU A 129 21.34 3.26 14.35
C LEU A 129 20.92 1.93 14.95
N GLU A 130 21.69 0.89 14.74
CA GLU A 130 21.42 -0.44 15.31
C GLU A 130 22.54 -0.80 16.28
N PHE A 131 22.15 -1.27 17.47
CA PHE A 131 23.07 -1.73 18.49
C PHE A 131 22.78 -3.19 18.77
N ILE A 132 23.81 -4.03 18.75
CA ILE A 132 23.71 -5.45 19.07
C ILE A 132 24.63 -5.70 20.27
N ASP A 133 24.07 -6.26 21.33
CA ASP A 133 24.78 -6.69 22.52
C ASP A 133 24.57 -8.20 22.71
N ILE A 134 25.62 -8.98 22.45
CA ILE A 134 25.65 -10.42 22.67
C ILE A 134 26.37 -10.65 24.00
N ILE A 135 25.64 -11.12 25.01
CA ILE A 135 26.15 -11.35 26.36
C ILE A 135 26.64 -12.79 26.55
N GLY A 136 27.73 -12.96 27.30
CA GLY A 136 28.31 -14.28 27.60
C GLY A 136 29.78 -14.20 28.01
N GLY A 137 30.40 -15.38 28.23
CA GLY A 137 31.85 -15.47 28.46
C GLY A 137 32.66 -14.87 27.30
N ASN A 138 32.19 -15.08 26.07
CA ASN A 138 32.57 -14.29 24.90
C ASN A 138 31.38 -13.41 24.53
N SER A 139 31.60 -12.10 24.45
CA SER A 139 30.56 -11.10 24.20
C SER A 139 30.93 -10.17 23.06
N ILE A 140 29.92 -9.59 22.40
CA ILE A 140 30.10 -8.65 21.29
C ILE A 140 29.21 -7.43 21.54
N LEU A 141 29.80 -6.25 21.46
CA LEU A 141 29.06 -5.00 21.38
C LEU A 141 29.26 -4.39 19.98
N SER A 142 28.21 -4.37 19.18
CA SER A 142 28.23 -3.88 17.80
C SER A 142 27.34 -2.67 17.64
N SER A 143 27.81 -1.69 16.87
CA SER A 143 27.08 -0.47 16.51
C SER A 143 27.14 -0.26 15.01
N ASP A 144 25.97 -0.23 14.39
CA ASP A 144 25.78 0.01 12.97
C ASP A 144 25.21 1.40 12.78
N ASN A 145 25.93 2.22 12.04
CA ASN A 145 25.43 3.47 11.51
C ASN A 145 25.03 3.23 10.04
N ARG A 146 23.74 2.97 9.84
CA ARG A 146 23.17 2.59 8.55
C ARG A 146 22.45 3.76 7.88
N LYS A 147 22.73 3.99 6.61
CA LYS A 147 21.96 4.86 5.72
C LYS A 147 21.18 4.02 4.73
N ASP A 148 19.87 3.98 4.91
CA ASP A 148 18.93 3.32 4.01
C ASP A 148 18.47 4.30 2.94
N MET A 149 18.59 3.91 1.67
CA MET A 149 18.19 4.74 0.53
C MET A 149 17.18 3.98 -0.31
N PHE A 150 15.91 4.39 -0.20
CA PHE A 150 14.82 3.78 -0.94
C PHE A 150 14.27 4.74 -1.98
N LYS A 151 14.48 4.42 -3.25
CA LYS A 151 13.90 5.19 -4.36
C LYS A 151 13.20 4.30 -5.34
N GLY A 152 12.15 4.81 -5.97
CA GLY A 152 11.42 4.03 -6.95
C GLY A 152 10.54 4.87 -7.84
N ILE A 153 10.16 4.25 -8.95
CA ILE A 153 9.18 4.75 -9.89
C ILE A 153 8.24 3.60 -10.25
N GLY A 154 6.97 3.89 -10.48
CA GLY A 154 6.02 2.90 -10.93
C GLY A 154 4.82 3.51 -11.62
N ALA A 155 4.11 2.68 -12.36
CA ALA A 155 2.87 3.00 -13.02
C ALA A 155 1.82 1.95 -12.69
N ASN A 156 0.59 2.39 -12.44
CA ASN A 156 -0.59 1.55 -12.39
C ASN A 156 -1.53 1.97 -13.51
N LEU A 157 -1.90 1.04 -14.36
CA LEU A 157 -2.87 1.20 -15.41
C LEU A 157 -4.08 0.35 -15.05
N SER A 158 -5.28 0.91 -15.09
CA SER A 158 -6.51 0.13 -14.96
C SER A 158 -7.44 0.49 -16.10
N PHE A 159 -8.08 -0.51 -16.69
CA PHE A 159 -9.10 -0.32 -17.70
C PHE A 159 -10.27 -1.24 -17.41
N ASP A 160 -11.47 -0.69 -17.45
CA ASP A 160 -12.74 -1.36 -17.24
C ASP A 160 -13.65 -1.06 -18.43
N TYR A 161 -14.22 -2.10 -19.00
CA TYR A 161 -15.19 -2.01 -20.08
C TYR A 161 -16.48 -2.73 -19.73
N LYS A 162 -17.56 -1.96 -19.71
CA LYS A 162 -18.91 -2.44 -19.53
C LYS A 162 -19.45 -2.97 -20.86
N LEU A 163 -19.34 -4.29 -21.05
CA LEU A 163 -19.86 -5.01 -22.22
C LEU A 163 -21.38 -4.81 -22.35
N ASN A 164 -22.12 -4.93 -21.24
CA ASN A 164 -23.56 -4.68 -21.17
C ASN A 164 -23.99 -4.34 -19.72
N GLN A 165 -25.30 -4.25 -19.44
CA GLN A 165 -25.76 -3.91 -18.09
C GLN A 165 -25.39 -4.94 -17.00
N LYS A 166 -25.14 -6.19 -17.41
CA LYS A 166 -24.83 -7.32 -16.53
C LYS A 166 -23.34 -7.71 -16.55
N SER A 167 -22.60 -7.40 -17.60
CA SER A 167 -21.24 -7.89 -17.83
C SER A 167 -20.20 -6.77 -17.85
N ASN A 168 -19.09 -6.94 -17.14
CA ASN A 168 -17.94 -6.05 -17.12
C ASN A 168 -16.65 -6.86 -17.29
N VAL A 169 -15.70 -6.33 -18.05
CA VAL A 169 -14.34 -6.87 -18.13
C VAL A 169 -13.37 -5.79 -17.67
N GLY A 170 -12.32 -6.18 -16.95
CA GLY A 170 -11.31 -5.24 -16.50
C GLY A 170 -9.91 -5.83 -16.54
N VAL A 171 -8.93 -4.94 -16.68
CA VAL A 171 -7.51 -5.26 -16.61
C VAL A 171 -6.82 -4.21 -15.75
N VAL A 172 -5.95 -4.65 -14.86
CA VAL A 172 -5.07 -3.82 -14.05
C VAL A 172 -3.64 -4.28 -14.26
N TYR A 173 -2.77 -3.37 -14.64
CA TYR A 173 -1.34 -3.62 -14.78
C TYR A 173 -0.57 -2.67 -13.89
N ASP A 174 0.18 -3.21 -12.93
CA ASP A 174 1.09 -2.47 -12.06
C ASP A 174 2.53 -2.84 -12.41
N ILE A 175 3.33 -1.82 -12.70
CA ILE A 175 4.75 -1.97 -12.97
C ILE A 175 5.54 -1.04 -12.07
N GLY A 176 6.66 -1.51 -11.55
CA GLY A 176 7.51 -0.74 -10.67
C GLY A 176 8.97 -1.07 -10.86
N LYS A 177 9.83 -0.08 -10.65
CA LYS A 177 11.26 -0.25 -10.48
C LYS A 177 11.70 0.53 -9.25
N SER A 178 12.30 -0.16 -8.29
CA SER A 178 12.86 0.46 -7.09
C SER A 178 14.32 0.05 -6.90
N HIS A 179 15.04 0.84 -6.12
CA HIS A 179 16.37 0.52 -5.64
C HIS A 179 16.33 0.64 -4.12
N ILE A 180 16.74 -0.43 -3.46
CA ILE A 180 17.07 -0.42 -2.04
C ILE A 180 18.59 -0.42 -1.98
N ASN A 181 19.16 0.73 -1.64
CA ASN A 181 20.58 0.85 -1.39
C ASN A 181 20.81 1.04 0.10
N MET A 182 21.97 0.60 0.59
CA MET A 182 22.29 0.62 2.01
C MET A 182 23.79 0.84 2.18
N ASP A 183 24.15 1.89 2.92
CA ASP A 183 25.52 2.12 3.36
C ASP A 183 25.56 1.82 4.87
N ILE A 184 26.50 1.02 5.33
CA ILE A 184 26.64 0.65 6.74
C ILE A 184 28.08 0.90 7.18
N ASP A 185 28.26 1.79 8.14
CA ASP A 185 29.47 1.89 8.94
C ASP A 185 29.25 1.12 10.24
N ASN A 186 29.93 -0.02 10.40
CA ASN A 186 29.85 -0.83 11.62
C ASN A 186 31.15 -0.75 12.44
N GLN A 187 30.99 -0.72 13.76
CA GLN A 187 32.04 -0.99 14.72
C GLN A 187 31.59 -2.10 15.68
N SER A 188 32.38 -3.17 15.76
CA SER A 188 32.16 -4.31 16.65
C SER A 188 33.32 -4.46 17.64
N ILE A 189 33.01 -4.54 18.93
CA ILE A 189 33.97 -4.76 20.01
C ILE A 189 33.76 -6.17 20.55
N TYR A 190 34.77 -7.02 20.41
CA TYR A 190 34.79 -8.36 20.97
C TYR A 190 35.40 -8.33 22.37
N LYS A 191 34.79 -9.05 23.31
CA LYS A 191 35.29 -9.16 24.67
C LYS A 191 35.25 -10.61 25.15
N THR A 192 36.24 -11.00 25.93
CA THR A 192 36.28 -12.25 26.70
C THR A 192 36.25 -11.90 28.18
N ASN A 193 35.30 -12.46 28.93
CA ASN A 193 35.08 -12.17 30.35
C ASN A 193 35.00 -10.66 30.65
N ASN A 194 34.29 -9.92 29.78
CA ASN A 194 34.12 -8.47 29.85
C ASN A 194 35.40 -7.63 29.62
N VAL A 195 36.52 -8.26 29.27
CA VAL A 195 37.76 -7.58 28.83
C VAL A 195 37.75 -7.48 27.32
N LYS A 196 38.01 -6.29 26.79
CA LYS A 196 38.09 -6.05 25.35
C LYS A 196 39.28 -6.80 24.74
N ASP A 197 39.00 -7.66 23.77
CA ASP A 197 40.02 -8.40 23.02
C ASP A 197 40.40 -7.68 21.73
N SER A 198 39.40 -7.26 20.95
CA SER A 198 39.62 -6.65 19.63
C SER A 198 38.49 -5.70 19.22
N THR A 199 38.76 -4.90 18.18
CA THR A 199 37.76 -4.07 17.51
C THR A 199 37.83 -4.30 16.02
N LEU A 200 36.68 -4.57 15.43
CA LEU A 200 36.48 -4.65 13.99
C LEU A 200 35.70 -3.42 13.54
N THR A 201 36.17 -2.75 12.49
CA THR A 201 35.43 -1.69 11.81
C THR A 201 35.22 -2.12 10.37
N THR A 202 33.99 -2.04 9.88
CA THR A 202 33.66 -2.41 8.49
C THR A 202 32.81 -1.35 7.83
N PHE A 203 33.03 -1.15 6.54
CA PHE A 203 32.14 -0.40 5.66
C PHE A 203 31.49 -1.36 4.65
N SER A 204 30.17 -1.30 4.53
CA SER A 204 29.40 -2.09 3.57
C SER A 204 28.55 -1.19 2.70
N HIS A 205 28.58 -1.46 1.39
CA HIS A 205 27.73 -0.81 0.40
C HIS A 205 26.89 -1.84 -0.35
N GLN A 206 25.56 -1.73 -0.29
CA GLN A 206 24.64 -2.63 -0.96
C GLN A 206 23.80 -1.87 -2.00
N LYS A 207 23.60 -2.50 -3.17
CA LYS A 207 22.68 -2.02 -4.21
C LYS A 207 21.76 -3.16 -4.62
N LYS A 208 20.45 -2.98 -4.44
CA LYS A 208 19.45 -3.97 -4.82
C LYS A 208 18.37 -3.35 -5.72
N PRO A 209 18.52 -3.43 -7.06
CA PRO A 209 17.43 -3.09 -7.96
C PRO A 209 16.32 -4.14 -7.88
N ILE A 210 15.07 -3.70 -7.81
CA ILE A 210 13.87 -4.55 -7.79
C ILE A 210 12.96 -4.09 -8.92
N LYS A 211 12.43 -5.05 -9.70
CA LYS A 211 11.47 -4.77 -10.78
C LYS A 211 10.21 -5.59 -10.53
N THR A 212 9.10 -4.92 -10.29
CA THR A 212 7.82 -5.60 -10.03
C THR A 212 6.92 -5.48 -11.25
N HIS A 213 6.30 -6.60 -11.63
CA HIS A 213 5.21 -6.64 -12.61
C HIS A 213 4.03 -7.38 -12.00
N SER A 214 2.84 -6.79 -12.05
CA SER A 214 1.59 -7.40 -11.63
C SER A 214 0.53 -7.15 -12.67
N LEU A 215 -0.06 -8.20 -13.22
CA LEU A 215 -1.16 -8.14 -14.18
C LEU A 215 -2.36 -8.87 -13.59
N TYR A 216 -3.49 -8.20 -13.52
CA TYR A 216 -4.75 -8.76 -13.07
C TYR A 216 -5.83 -8.50 -14.11
N GLY A 217 -6.36 -9.56 -14.71
CA GLY A 217 -7.51 -9.50 -15.61
C GLY A 217 -8.73 -10.13 -14.96
N TYR A 218 -9.92 -9.57 -15.16
CA TYR A 218 -11.15 -10.12 -14.62
C TYR A 218 -12.37 -9.91 -15.50
N TYR A 219 -13.36 -10.75 -15.29
CA TYR A 219 -14.68 -10.69 -15.88
C TYR A 219 -15.74 -10.86 -14.79
N ASP A 220 -16.66 -9.91 -14.71
CA ASP A 220 -17.80 -9.94 -13.79
C ASP A 220 -19.11 -10.05 -14.56
N TYR A 221 -19.96 -10.99 -14.15
CA TYR A 221 -21.30 -11.18 -14.67
C TYR A 221 -22.34 -11.13 -13.54
N LYS A 222 -23.27 -10.19 -13.63
CA LYS A 222 -24.42 -10.08 -12.72
C LYS A 222 -25.50 -11.06 -13.14
N ILE A 223 -25.78 -12.01 -12.26
CA ILE A 223 -26.75 -13.08 -12.50
C ILE A 223 -28.17 -12.53 -12.35
N ASP A 224 -28.42 -11.77 -11.28
CA ASP A 224 -29.73 -11.19 -10.98
C ASP A 224 -29.64 -9.75 -10.44
N SER A 225 -30.80 -9.11 -10.29
CA SER A 225 -30.95 -7.79 -9.69
C SER A 225 -30.84 -7.81 -8.16
N SER A 226 -30.83 -8.99 -7.53
CA SER A 226 -30.70 -9.16 -6.08
C SER A 226 -29.26 -9.05 -5.57
N GLY A 227 -28.29 -9.01 -6.49
CA GLY A 227 -26.87 -8.78 -6.19
C GLY A 227 -25.97 -10.00 -6.41
N LYS A 228 -26.51 -11.14 -6.89
CA LYS A 228 -25.68 -12.31 -7.21
C LYS A 228 -24.79 -12.02 -8.41
N LYS A 229 -23.49 -12.29 -8.29
CA LYS A 229 -22.49 -12.11 -9.34
C LYS A 229 -21.57 -13.31 -9.47
N LEU A 230 -21.21 -13.65 -10.70
CA LEU A 230 -20.11 -14.54 -11.04
C LEU A 230 -18.90 -13.67 -11.38
N SER A 231 -17.75 -13.94 -10.76
CA SER A 231 -16.50 -13.23 -11.02
C SER A 231 -15.40 -14.24 -11.36
N ILE A 232 -14.73 -14.04 -12.49
CA ILE A 232 -13.58 -14.82 -12.92
C ILE A 232 -12.39 -13.85 -12.98
N GLY A 233 -11.25 -14.24 -12.41
CA GLY A 233 -10.06 -13.40 -12.38
C GLY A 233 -8.79 -14.22 -12.56
N VAL A 234 -7.81 -13.64 -13.24
CA VAL A 234 -6.47 -14.20 -13.45
C VAL A 234 -5.46 -13.17 -12.98
N ASN A 235 -4.51 -13.60 -12.16
CA ASN A 235 -3.44 -12.75 -11.65
C ASN A 235 -2.08 -13.36 -12.04
N TYR A 236 -1.18 -12.51 -12.51
CA TYR A 236 0.22 -12.81 -12.75
C TYR A 236 1.07 -11.80 -11.99
N PHE A 237 2.09 -12.30 -11.28
CA PHE A 237 3.03 -11.48 -10.53
C PHE A 237 4.47 -11.98 -10.73
N SER A 238 5.40 -11.05 -10.93
CA SER A 238 6.84 -11.33 -10.98
C SER A 238 7.64 -10.20 -10.33
N ILE A 239 8.78 -10.56 -9.73
CA ILE A 239 9.71 -9.64 -9.03
C ILE A 239 11.17 -9.86 -9.45
#